data_AF-A0A344J6Y0-F1
#
_entry.id   AF-A0A344J6Y0-F1
#
_cell.length_a   1.000
_cell.length_b   1.000
_cell.length_c   1.000
_cell.angle_alpha   90.00
_cell.angle_beta   90.00
_cell.angle_gamma   90.00
#
_symmetry.space_group_name_H-M   'P 1'
#
loop_
_entity.id
_entity.type
_entity.pdbx_description
1 polymer ?
#
loop_
_entity_poly.entity_id
_entity_poly.type
_entity_poly.pdbx_seq_one_letter_code
_entity_poly.pdbx_strand_id
1 'polypeptide(L)'
;MTTQDQLKDDLDFIASTVRRNDRSGGLPVLYVFWALAIAIGFTLADFAPRLVGWYWLLVGIGGGFGSMLYAGRVSRQRGISNSEEGKRWGLHFMVGGFGWLATALPMMTGKLSPEAGAPWFLFTTGLVYALAGVHLDRPMLWSGLLALAGFMVMQLVAVPYVWTTTGLLMALCLGTAAVLTARK
;
A
#
# COMPACT_ATOMS: atom_id res chain seq x y z
N MET A 1 29.38 33.15 24.34
CA MET A 1 28.36 32.60 25.26
C MET A 1 27.24 32.05 24.39
N THR A 2 27.11 30.73 24.31
CA THR A 2 25.92 30.11 23.74
C THR A 2 24.76 30.37 24.69
N THR A 3 23.69 30.99 24.19
CA THR A 3 22.47 31.17 24.98
C THR A 3 21.74 29.85 25.12
N GLN A 4 21.01 29.68 26.23
CA GLN A 4 20.24 28.46 26.50
C GLN A 4 19.26 28.12 25.36
N ASP A 5 18.74 29.13 24.67
CA ASP A 5 17.87 28.97 23.50
C ASP A 5 18.61 28.38 22.29
N GLN A 6 19.86 28.81 22.02
CA GLN A 6 20.67 28.24 20.93
C GLN A 6 20.96 26.76 21.18
N LEU A 7 21.26 26.39 22.42
CA LEU A 7 21.51 24.99 22.77
C LEU A 7 20.25 24.13 22.57
N LYS A 8 19.07 24.66 22.87
CA LYS A 8 17.80 23.96 22.65
C LYS A 8 17.51 23.78 21.16
N ASP A 9 17.68 24.83 20.37
CA ASP A 9 17.47 24.78 18.92
C ASP A 9 18.44 23.81 18.23
N ASP A 10 19.71 23.81 18.64
CA ASP A 10 20.72 22.88 18.12
C ASP A 10 20.41 21.43 18.49
N LEU A 11 19.96 21.18 19.73
CA LEU A 11 19.53 19.84 20.16
C LEU A 11 18.28 19.37 19.42
N ASP A 12 17.31 20.26 19.19
CA ASP A 12 16.11 19.95 18.41
C ASP A 12 16.47 19.69 16.95
N PHE A 13 17.41 20.45 16.37
CA PHE A 13 17.92 20.23 15.03
C PHE A 13 18.64 18.88 14.90
N ILE A 14 19.58 18.57 15.81
CA ILE A 14 20.30 17.29 15.82
C ILE A 14 19.32 16.13 16.05
N ALA A 15 18.41 16.24 17.01
CA ALA A 15 17.40 15.23 17.27
C ALA A 15 16.49 15.00 16.05
N SER A 16 16.08 16.07 15.36
CA SER A 16 15.27 15.97 14.14
C SER A 16 16.05 15.35 12.97
N THR A 17 17.35 15.65 12.86
CA THR A 17 18.23 15.13 11.81
C THR A 17 18.51 13.64 12.01
N VAL A 18 18.83 13.24 13.25
CA VAL A 18 19.01 11.82 13.62
C VAL A 18 17.70 11.05 13.40
N ARG A 19 16.56 11.58 13.86
CA ARG A 19 15.23 10.96 13.64
C ARG A 19 14.83 10.86 12.16
N ARG A 20 15.27 11.79 11.31
CA ARG A 20 15.07 11.72 9.86
C ARG A 20 15.89 10.62 9.21
N ASN A 21 17.10 10.36 9.73
CA ASN A 21 18.00 9.31 9.24
C ASN A 21 17.55 7.92 9.72
N ASP A 22 16.93 7.83 10.90
CA ASP A 22 16.38 6.60 11.48
C ASP A 22 14.99 6.20 10.96
N ARG A 23 14.45 6.90 9.95
CA ARG A 23 13.16 6.52 9.37
C ARG A 23 13.22 5.09 8.86
N SER A 24 12.42 4.23 9.48
CA SER A 24 12.29 2.85 9.05
C SER A 24 11.74 2.82 7.63
N GLY A 25 12.58 2.48 6.66
CA GLY A 25 12.09 2.16 5.33
C GLY A 25 11.03 1.06 5.42
N GLY A 26 10.07 1.04 4.48
CA GLY A 26 9.08 -0.03 4.41
C GLY A 26 9.72 -1.43 4.46
N LEU A 27 8.95 -2.46 4.81
CA LEU A 27 9.48 -3.83 4.85
C LEU A 27 9.32 -4.48 3.48
N PRO A 28 10.41 -4.76 2.72
CA PRO A 28 10.31 -5.31 1.36
C PRO A 28 9.49 -6.59 1.28
N VAL A 29 9.61 -7.44 2.29
CA VAL A 29 8.86 -8.71 2.39
C VAL A 29 7.35 -8.51 2.40
N LEU A 30 6.84 -7.41 2.99
CA LEU A 30 5.40 -7.12 3.00
C LEU A 30 4.92 -6.72 1.61
N TYR A 31 5.70 -5.94 0.86
CA TYR A 31 5.36 -5.59 -0.51
C TYR A 31 5.34 -6.83 -1.41
N VAL A 32 6.29 -7.75 -1.27
CA VAL A 32 6.31 -9.02 -2.01
C VAL A 32 5.11 -9.90 -1.66
N PHE A 33 4.82 -10.04 -0.36
CA PHE A 33 3.64 -10.78 0.10
C PHE A 33 2.36 -10.23 -0.54
N TRP A 34 2.15 -8.91 -0.47
CA TRP A 34 0.96 -8.30 -1.05
C TRP A 34 0.93 -8.36 -2.58
N ALA A 35 2.07 -8.27 -3.25
CA ALA A 35 2.15 -8.44 -4.70
C ALA A 35 1.62 -9.82 -5.13
N LEU A 36 2.10 -10.89 -4.48
CA LEU A 36 1.65 -12.25 -4.75
C LEU A 36 0.18 -12.44 -4.36
N ALA A 37 -0.20 -11.95 -3.18
CA ALA A 37 -1.57 -12.08 -2.70
C ALA A 37 -2.58 -11.39 -3.62
N ILE A 38 -2.26 -10.20 -4.12
CA ILE A 38 -3.11 -9.46 -5.05
C ILE A 38 -3.15 -10.15 -6.40
N ALA A 39 -2.01 -10.56 -6.96
CA ALA A 39 -1.98 -11.28 -8.23
C ALA A 39 -2.89 -12.51 -8.20
N ILE A 40 -2.77 -13.35 -7.16
CA ILE A 40 -3.60 -14.55 -6.99
C ILE A 40 -5.07 -14.17 -6.82
N GLY A 41 -5.38 -13.26 -5.88
CA GLY A 41 -6.75 -12.90 -5.55
C GLY A 41 -7.55 -12.31 -6.70
N PHE A 42 -6.90 -11.48 -7.53
CA PHE A 42 -7.52 -10.91 -8.73
C PHE A 42 -7.65 -11.95 -9.85
N THR A 43 -6.65 -12.81 -10.02
CA THR A 43 -6.72 -13.92 -10.99
C THR A 43 -7.90 -14.85 -10.66
N LEU A 44 -8.18 -15.11 -9.39
CA LEU A 44 -9.34 -15.90 -8.99
C LEU A 44 -10.68 -15.30 -9.46
N ALA A 45 -10.79 -13.99 -9.67
CA ALA A 45 -12.05 -13.41 -10.16
C ALA A 45 -12.38 -13.81 -11.60
N ASP A 46 -11.37 -13.99 -12.45
CA ASP A 46 -11.57 -14.46 -13.82
C ASP A 46 -11.75 -15.99 -13.90
N PHE A 47 -11.03 -16.75 -13.07
CA PHE A 47 -10.93 -18.22 -13.22
C PHE A 47 -11.72 -19.03 -12.19
N ALA A 48 -11.98 -18.47 -11.01
CA ALA A 48 -12.67 -19.15 -9.90
C ALA A 48 -13.45 -18.16 -9.01
N PRO A 49 -14.42 -17.41 -9.57
CA PRO A 49 -15.08 -16.28 -8.88
C PRO A 49 -15.74 -16.66 -7.55
N ARG A 50 -16.16 -17.91 -7.39
CA ARG A 50 -16.76 -18.44 -6.15
C ARG A 50 -15.79 -18.45 -4.96
N LEU A 51 -14.48 -18.46 -5.22
CA LEU A 51 -13.43 -18.49 -4.19
C LEU A 51 -12.97 -17.08 -3.77
N VAL A 52 -13.28 -16.04 -4.55
CA VAL A 52 -12.78 -14.67 -4.34
C VAL A 52 -13.15 -14.14 -2.96
N GLY A 53 -14.41 -14.28 -2.56
CA GLY A 53 -14.86 -13.81 -1.25
C GLY A 53 -14.12 -14.48 -0.09
N TRP A 54 -13.96 -15.80 -0.14
CA TRP A 54 -13.23 -16.57 0.86
C TRP A 54 -11.74 -16.22 0.88
N TYR A 55 -11.15 -16.05 -0.30
CA TYR A 55 -9.76 -15.66 -0.43
C TYR A 55 -9.49 -14.31 0.23
N TRP A 56 -10.29 -13.27 -0.06
CA TRP A 56 -10.10 -11.95 0.54
C TRP A 56 -10.48 -11.89 2.02
N LEU A 57 -11.42 -12.73 2.46
CA LEU A 57 -11.70 -12.88 3.89
C LEU A 57 -10.49 -13.42 4.65
N LEU A 58 -9.81 -14.45 4.12
CA LEU A 58 -8.68 -15.09 4.79
C LEU A 58 -7.37 -14.32 4.57
N VAL A 59 -7.00 -14.08 3.31
CA VAL A 59 -5.73 -13.45 2.92
C VAL A 59 -5.80 -11.93 3.05
N GLY A 60 -6.93 -11.29 2.72
CA GLY A 60 -7.09 -9.85 2.86
C GLY A 60 -7.10 -9.43 4.33
N ILE A 61 -8.06 -9.91 5.11
CA ILE A 61 -8.17 -9.57 6.54
C ILE A 61 -6.98 -10.17 7.31
N GLY A 62 -6.72 -11.47 7.15
CA GLY A 62 -5.63 -12.14 7.85
C GLY A 62 -4.25 -11.61 7.47
N GLY A 63 -4.02 -11.29 6.18
CA GLY A 63 -2.79 -10.66 5.72
C GLY A 63 -2.61 -9.23 6.24
N GLY A 64 -3.70 -8.47 6.40
CA GLY A 64 -3.69 -7.15 7.03
C GLY A 64 -3.25 -7.22 8.50
N PHE A 65 -3.91 -8.06 9.30
CA PHE A 65 -3.52 -8.28 10.69
C PHE A 65 -2.11 -8.86 10.82
N GLY A 66 -1.76 -9.84 9.99
CA GLY A 66 -0.44 -10.44 9.96
C GLY A 66 0.66 -9.43 9.63
N SER A 67 0.42 -8.54 8.66
CA SER A 67 1.33 -7.45 8.31
C SER A 67 1.55 -6.50 9.48
N MET A 68 0.47 -6.13 10.19
CA MET A 68 0.55 -5.26 11.37
C MET A 68 1.36 -5.90 12.50
N LEU A 69 1.09 -7.17 12.82
CA LEU A 69 1.81 -7.90 13.87
C LEU A 69 3.29 -8.09 13.50
N TYR A 70 3.57 -8.45 12.25
CA TYR A 70 4.93 -8.63 11.74
C TYR A 70 5.70 -7.32 11.75
N ALA A 71 5.13 -6.24 11.22
CA ALA A 71 5.74 -4.91 11.25
C ALA A 71 5.99 -4.46 12.69
N GLY A 72 5.02 -4.64 13.59
CA GLY A 72 5.18 -4.31 15.01
C GLY A 72 6.32 -5.10 15.68
N ARG A 73 6.45 -6.39 15.38
CA ARG A 73 7.56 -7.22 15.88
C ARG A 73 8.92 -6.74 15.36
N VAL A 74 9.03 -6.49 14.05
CA VAL A 74 10.28 -6.03 13.43
C VAL A 74 10.68 -4.65 13.95
N SER A 75 9.74 -3.71 14.08
CA SER A 75 10.02 -2.37 14.64
C SER A 75 10.55 -2.47 16.07
N ARG A 76 9.95 -3.32 16.92
CA ARG A 76 10.44 -3.56 18.29
C ARG A 76 11.85 -4.13 18.31
N GLN A 77 12.15 -5.11 17.44
CA GLN A 77 13.48 -5.70 17.34
C GLN A 77 14.55 -4.71 16.88
N ARG A 78 14.15 -3.71 16.07
CA ARG A 78 15.02 -2.62 15.61
C ARG A 78 15.09 -1.45 16.60
N GLY A 79 14.46 -1.54 17.77
CA GLY A 79 14.41 -0.45 18.75
C GLY A 79 13.58 0.77 18.30
N ILE A 80 12.82 0.64 17.22
CA ILE A 80 11.99 1.72 16.67
C ILE A 80 10.68 1.77 17.46
N SER A 81 10.52 2.83 18.26
CA SER A 81 9.28 3.11 18.99
C SER A 81 8.76 4.49 18.63
N ASN A 82 8.08 4.60 17.48
CA ASN A 82 7.36 5.80 17.07
C ASN A 82 5.86 5.48 16.91
N SER A 83 5.10 5.66 17.99
CA SER A 83 3.66 5.39 18.00
C SER A 83 2.88 6.33 17.08
N GLU A 84 3.37 7.56 16.89
CA GLU A 84 2.74 8.53 16.01
C GLU A 84 2.85 8.10 14.54
N GLU A 85 4.03 7.63 14.13
CA GLU A 85 4.25 7.07 12.79
C GLU A 85 3.38 5.83 12.56
N GLY A 86 3.32 4.91 13.52
CA GLY A 86 2.42 3.76 13.46
C GLY A 86 0.96 4.16 13.30
N LYS A 87 0.51 5.21 14.02
CA LYS A 87 -0.85 5.75 13.89
C LYS A 87 -1.10 6.34 12.49
N ARG A 88 -0.13 7.08 11.92
CA ARG A 88 -0.25 7.63 10.56
C ARG A 88 -0.36 6.52 9.51
N TRP A 89 0.47 5.48 9.60
CA TRP A 89 0.38 4.30 8.74
C TRP A 89 -0.97 3.58 8.89
N GLY A 90 -1.41 3.35 10.12
CA GLY A 90 -2.68 2.70 10.41
C GLY A 90 -3.88 3.47 9.86
N LEU A 91 -3.95 4.78 10.11
CA LEU A 91 -5.02 5.64 9.59
C LEU A 91 -5.01 5.69 8.06
N HIS A 92 -3.83 5.80 7.45
CA HIS A 92 -3.70 5.85 5.99
C HIS A 92 -4.24 4.58 5.33
N PHE A 93 -3.82 3.41 5.81
CA PHE A 93 -4.31 2.14 5.26
C PHE A 93 -5.76 1.84 5.64
N MET A 94 -6.24 2.34 6.78
CA MET A 94 -7.67 2.27 7.13
C MET A 94 -8.51 3.07 6.13
N VAL A 95 -8.11 4.30 5.80
CA VAL A 95 -8.76 5.10 4.74
C VAL A 95 -8.66 4.38 3.40
N GLY A 96 -7.50 3.79 3.07
CA GLY A 96 -7.34 2.97 1.87
C GLY A 96 -8.29 1.78 1.82
N GLY A 97 -8.49 1.09 2.95
CA GLY A 97 -9.44 -0.01 3.09
C GLY A 97 -10.89 0.45 2.87
N PHE A 98 -11.30 1.58 3.45
CA PHE A 98 -12.61 2.17 3.15
C PHE A 98 -12.74 2.60 1.68
N GLY A 99 -11.68 3.12 1.07
CA GLY A 99 -11.63 3.41 -0.36
C GLY A 99 -11.86 2.16 -1.21
N TRP A 100 -11.25 1.04 -0.85
CA TRP A 100 -11.47 -0.26 -1.50
C TRP A 100 -12.91 -0.75 -1.37
N LEU A 101 -13.51 -0.63 -0.18
CA LEU A 101 -14.92 -0.98 0.02
C LEU A 101 -15.84 -0.07 -0.82
N ALA A 102 -15.53 1.23 -0.88
CA ALA A 102 -16.28 2.17 -1.71
C ALA A 102 -16.15 1.86 -3.21
N THR A 103 -14.99 1.37 -3.66
CA THR A 103 -14.79 0.85 -5.03
C THR A 103 -15.60 -0.41 -5.28
N ALA A 104 -15.68 -1.33 -4.32
CA ALA A 104 -16.42 -2.58 -4.45
C ALA A 104 -17.95 -2.37 -4.45
N LEU A 105 -18.45 -1.38 -3.72
CA LEU A 105 -19.87 -1.22 -3.43
C LEU A 105 -20.78 -1.10 -4.67
N PRO A 106 -20.46 -0.34 -5.73
CA PRO A 106 -21.25 -0.29 -6.95
C PRO A 106 -21.40 -1.67 -7.62
N MET A 107 -20.36 -2.50 -7.60
CA MET A 107 -20.43 -3.87 -8.14
C MET A 107 -21.31 -4.76 -7.28
N MET A 108 -21.17 -4.68 -5.95
CA MET A 108 -21.98 -5.45 -5.00
C MET A 108 -23.47 -5.09 -5.06
N THR A 109 -23.79 -3.86 -5.46
CA THR A 109 -25.17 -3.36 -5.60
C THR A 109 -25.71 -3.48 -7.02
N GLY A 110 -24.96 -4.07 -7.95
CA GLY A 110 -25.35 -4.24 -9.35
C GLY A 110 -25.40 -2.95 -10.17
N LYS A 111 -24.86 -1.84 -9.64
CA LYS A 111 -24.80 -0.53 -10.33
C LYS A 111 -23.65 -0.44 -11.34
N LEU A 112 -22.67 -1.33 -11.23
CA LEU A 112 -21.52 -1.42 -12.11
C LEU A 112 -21.22 -2.89 -12.39
N SER A 113 -20.93 -3.25 -13.64
CA SER A 113 -20.51 -4.63 -13.93
C SER A 113 -19.15 -4.91 -13.27
N PRO A 114 -18.90 -6.15 -12.80
CA PRO A 114 -17.61 -6.52 -12.23
C PRO A 114 -16.43 -6.17 -13.14
N GLU A 115 -16.58 -6.40 -14.45
CA GLU A 115 -15.53 -6.16 -15.44
C GLU A 115 -15.20 -4.67 -15.58
N ALA A 116 -16.22 -3.81 -15.58
CA ALA A 116 -16.03 -2.36 -15.61
C ALA A 116 -15.48 -1.81 -14.28
N GLY A 117 -15.69 -2.53 -13.18
CA GLY A 117 -15.23 -2.15 -11.85
C GLY A 117 -13.78 -2.54 -11.55
N ALA A 118 -13.24 -3.60 -12.17
CA ALA A 118 -11.90 -4.09 -11.87
C ALA A 118 -10.79 -3.01 -11.95
N PRO A 119 -10.70 -2.19 -13.01
CA PRO A 119 -9.67 -1.15 -13.09
C PRO A 119 -9.77 -0.09 -11.98
N TRP A 120 -10.95 0.14 -11.40
CA TRP A 120 -11.10 1.12 -10.32
C TRP A 120 -10.33 0.73 -9.05
N PHE A 121 -10.02 -0.54 -8.85
CA PHE A 121 -9.11 -0.95 -7.76
C PHE A 121 -7.66 -0.51 -8.00
N LEU A 122 -7.20 -0.47 -9.26
CA LEU A 122 -5.91 0.15 -9.61
C LEU A 122 -5.93 1.64 -9.31
N PHE A 123 -7.01 2.35 -9.66
CA PHE A 123 -7.15 3.78 -9.38
C PHE A 123 -7.08 4.07 -7.89
N THR A 124 -7.92 3.41 -7.09
CA THR A 124 -7.96 3.57 -5.63
C THR A 124 -6.62 3.24 -5.00
N THR A 125 -6.00 2.12 -5.39
CA THR A 125 -4.67 1.74 -4.90
C THR A 125 -3.60 2.74 -5.29
N GLY A 126 -3.66 3.24 -6.53
CA GLY A 126 -2.75 4.26 -7.04
C GLY A 126 -2.80 5.53 -6.20
N LEU A 127 -4.00 6.02 -5.87
CA LEU A 127 -4.17 7.16 -4.97
C LEU A 127 -3.63 6.88 -3.57
N VAL A 128 -3.99 5.73 -2.98
CA VAL A 128 -3.53 5.36 -1.63
C VAL A 128 -2.01 5.29 -1.59
N TYR A 129 -1.34 4.69 -2.57
CA TYR A 129 0.11 4.55 -2.55
C TYR A 129 0.84 5.84 -2.94
N ALA A 130 0.30 6.62 -3.88
CA ALA A 130 0.87 7.92 -4.24
C ALA A 130 0.85 8.86 -3.04
N LEU A 131 -0.28 8.93 -2.32
CA LEU A 131 -0.40 9.74 -1.10
C LEU A 131 0.51 9.22 0.02
N ALA A 132 0.59 7.90 0.24
CA ALA A 132 1.58 7.33 1.16
C ALA A 132 3.01 7.76 0.78
N GLY A 133 3.32 7.85 -0.51
CA GLY A 133 4.58 8.34 -1.03
C GLY A 133 4.88 9.82 -0.73
N VAL A 134 3.84 10.63 -0.52
CA VAL A 134 3.96 12.05 -0.17
C VAL A 134 4.23 12.23 1.32
N HIS A 135 3.58 11.46 2.20
CA HIS A 135 3.59 11.75 3.64
C HIS A 135 4.06 10.59 4.56
N LEU A 136 4.37 9.41 4.03
CA LEU A 136 4.88 8.24 4.77
C LEU A 136 6.23 7.76 4.22
N ASP A 137 6.26 7.07 3.07
CA ASP A 137 7.46 6.46 2.50
C ASP A 137 7.57 6.69 1.00
N ARG A 138 8.59 7.47 0.60
CA ARG A 138 8.80 7.98 -0.75
C ARG A 138 8.74 6.94 -1.90
N PRO A 139 9.27 5.70 -1.77
CA PRO A 139 9.17 4.67 -2.79
C PRO A 139 7.74 4.30 -3.18
N MET A 140 6.77 4.47 -2.27
CA MET A 140 5.36 4.22 -2.58
C MET A 140 4.81 5.22 -3.60
N LEU A 141 5.40 6.41 -3.73
CA LEU A 141 4.96 7.41 -4.70
C LEU A 141 5.01 6.84 -6.12
N TRP A 142 6.14 6.28 -6.50
CA TRP A 142 6.36 5.75 -7.85
C TRP A 142 5.45 4.56 -8.14
N SER A 143 5.24 3.71 -7.13
CA SER A 143 4.33 2.58 -7.23
C SER A 143 2.87 3.03 -7.40
N GLY A 144 2.47 4.08 -6.70
CA GLY A 144 1.15 4.69 -6.86
C GLY A 144 0.95 5.34 -8.23
N LEU A 145 1.94 6.09 -8.72
CA LEU A 145 1.91 6.69 -10.06
C LEU A 145 1.86 5.61 -11.16
N LEU A 146 2.59 4.51 -11.00
CA LEU A 146 2.54 3.38 -11.93
C LEU A 146 1.16 2.72 -11.94
N ALA A 147 0.51 2.57 -10.79
CA ALA A 147 -0.86 2.04 -10.72
C ALA A 147 -1.89 2.97 -11.38
N LEU A 148 -1.75 4.30 -11.21
CA LEU A 148 -2.58 5.29 -11.91
C LEU A 148 -2.37 5.26 -13.43
N ALA A 149 -1.14 5.11 -13.89
CA ALA A 149 -0.83 4.91 -15.30
C ALA A 149 -1.46 3.62 -15.84
N GLY A 150 -1.33 2.52 -15.09
CA GLY A 150 -1.99 1.24 -15.41
C GLY A 150 -3.51 1.38 -15.50
N PHE A 151 -4.14 2.11 -14.58
CA PHE A 151 -5.56 2.44 -14.67
C PHE A 151 -5.91 3.18 -15.96
N MET A 152 -5.17 4.22 -16.33
CA MET A 152 -5.42 4.95 -17.58
C MET A 152 -5.31 4.04 -18.81
N VAL A 153 -4.30 3.17 -18.86
CA VAL A 153 -4.14 2.20 -19.95
C VAL A 153 -5.34 1.26 -20.04
N MET A 154 -5.80 0.73 -18.90
CA MET A 154 -6.96 -0.16 -18.83
C MET A 154 -8.27 0.52 -19.26
N GLN A 155 -8.37 1.84 -19.15
CA GLN A 155 -9.54 2.60 -19.64
C GLN A 155 -9.49 2.87 -21.15
N LEU A 156 -8.29 2.90 -21.74
CA LEU A 156 -8.09 3.19 -23.15
C LEU A 156 -8.02 1.92 -24.01
N VAL A 157 -7.68 0.78 -23.39
CA VAL A 157 -7.44 -0.49 -24.08
C VAL A 157 -8.34 -1.57 -23.50
N ALA A 158 -9.17 -2.17 -24.36
CA ALA A 158 -9.93 -3.35 -23.99
C ALA A 158 -8.97 -4.55 -23.84
N VAL A 159 -8.88 -5.07 -22.62
CA VAL A 159 -8.05 -6.25 -22.32
C VAL A 159 -8.93 -7.45 -21.95
N PRO A 160 -8.61 -8.66 -22.42
CA PRO A 160 -9.21 -9.87 -21.89
C PRO A 160 -8.72 -10.09 -20.45
N TYR A 161 -9.48 -10.85 -19.65
CA TYR A 161 -9.12 -11.18 -18.26
C TYR A 161 -8.80 -9.92 -17.44
N VAL A 162 -9.78 -9.01 -17.39
CA VAL A 162 -9.61 -7.66 -16.84
C VAL A 162 -9.18 -7.69 -15.38
N TRP A 163 -9.65 -8.67 -14.60
CA TRP A 163 -9.27 -8.82 -13.20
C TRP A 163 -7.83 -9.29 -13.08
N THR A 164 -7.44 -10.35 -13.78
CA THR A 164 -6.07 -10.87 -13.82
C THR A 164 -5.08 -9.79 -14.24
N THR A 165 -5.39 -9.05 -15.30
CA THR A 165 -4.56 -7.95 -15.78
C THR A 165 -4.43 -6.84 -14.73
N THR A 166 -5.54 -6.45 -14.09
CA THR A 166 -5.54 -5.49 -12.98
C THR A 166 -4.64 -5.97 -11.83
N GLY A 167 -4.78 -7.23 -11.43
CA GLY A 167 -4.00 -7.84 -10.35
C GLY A 167 -2.50 -7.89 -10.65
N LEU A 168 -2.12 -8.26 -11.87
CA LEU A 168 -0.73 -8.29 -12.31
C LEU A 168 -0.11 -6.88 -12.33
N LEU A 169 -0.83 -5.88 -12.82
CA LEU A 169 -0.37 -4.48 -12.79
C LEU A 169 -0.16 -3.99 -11.37
N MET A 170 -1.09 -4.28 -10.45
CA MET A 170 -0.93 -3.97 -9.04
C MET A 170 0.27 -4.69 -8.40
N ALA A 171 0.45 -5.97 -8.71
CA ALA A 171 1.56 -6.77 -8.23
C ALA A 171 2.91 -6.22 -8.72
N LEU A 172 2.99 -5.77 -9.97
CA LEU A 172 4.18 -5.11 -10.53
C LEU A 172 4.47 -3.79 -9.79
N CYS A 173 3.44 -3.00 -9.46
CA CYS A 173 3.60 -1.78 -8.67
C CYS A 173 4.19 -2.09 -7.28
N LEU A 174 3.66 -3.11 -6.60
CA LEU A 174 4.17 -3.54 -5.31
C LEU A 174 5.58 -4.15 -5.39
N GLY A 175 5.87 -4.92 -6.43
CA GLY A 175 7.23 -5.41 -6.70
C GLY A 175 8.21 -4.25 -6.91
N THR A 176 7.78 -3.17 -7.57
CA THR A 176 8.59 -1.95 -7.73
C THR A 176 8.86 -1.30 -6.38
N ALA A 177 7.86 -1.14 -5.52
CA ALA A 177 8.06 -0.69 -4.14
C ALA A 177 9.05 -1.58 -3.38
N ALA A 178 8.90 -2.91 -3.48
CA ALA A 178 9.79 -3.86 -2.81
C ALA A 178 11.26 -3.65 -3.20
N VAL A 179 11.54 -3.53 -4.50
CA VAL A 179 12.88 -3.31 -5.04
C VAL A 179 13.44 -1.94 -4.61
N LEU A 180 12.64 -0.89 -4.73
CA LEU A 180 13.08 0.47 -4.37
C LEU A 180 13.36 0.60 -2.86
N THR A 181 12.58 -0.08 -2.03
CA THR A 181 12.76 -0.06 -0.59
C THR A 181 13.93 -0.94 -0.15
N ALA A 182 14.20 -2.06 -0.82
CA ALA A 182 15.34 -2.92 -0.52
C ALA A 182 16.71 -2.31 -0.90
N ARG A 183 16.73 -1.25 -1.71
CA ARG A 183 17.95 -0.53 -2.13
C ARG A 183 18.39 0.59 -1.18
N LYS A 184 17.58 0.91 -0.17
CA LYS A 184 17.91 1.87 0.89
C LYS A 184 18.64 1.18 2.02
#